data_AF-A0A3D0YHH0-F1
#
_entry.id   AF-A0A3D0YHH0-F1
#
_cell.length_a   1.000
_cell.length_b   1.000
_cell.length_c   1.000
_cell.angle_alpha   90.00
_cell.angle_beta   90.00
_cell.angle_gamma   90.00
#
_symmetry.space_group_name_H-M   'P 1'
#
loop_
_entity.id
_entity.type
_entity.pdbx_description
1 polymer ?
#
loop_
_entity_poly.entity_id
_entity_poly.type
_entity_poly.pdbx_seq_one_letter_code
_entity_poly.pdbx_strand_id
1 'polypeptide(L)'
;MEDLIHSILLALHNIALVGCAAAPFYNRNLVLNRSQYGAKLSYKLDKVVEDTLQGNAPYCIAFIITLFVTGMGIPFNHYYFHGAFREMSIVSGSALAIKLVAVFGMVAIMILIFFKYNPLINKLFATFTENEQPKEEQEKLFFQLRARRKRLCEFCLKFAIIVLIASAFLGFGVH
;
A
#
# COMPACT_ATOMS: atom_id res chain seq x y z
N MET A 1 0.10 29.46 -15.44
CA MET A 1 1.05 28.70 -14.57
C MET A 1 0.32 27.68 -13.72
N GLU A 2 -0.85 28.01 -13.18
CA GLU A 2 -1.70 27.07 -12.42
C GLU A 2 -1.93 25.74 -13.14
N ASP A 3 -2.38 25.77 -14.41
CA ASP A 3 -2.69 24.56 -15.18
C ASP A 3 -1.47 23.64 -15.40
N LEU A 4 -0.28 24.24 -15.56
CA LEU A 4 0.96 23.48 -15.72
C LEU A 4 1.31 22.76 -14.41
N ILE A 5 1.25 23.48 -13.29
CA ILE A 5 1.50 22.90 -11.96
C ILE A 5 0.46 21.82 -11.65
N HIS A 6 -0.81 22.09 -11.93
CA HIS A 6 -1.91 21.14 -11.77
C HIS A 6 -1.66 19.86 -12.58
N SER A 7 -1.29 20.00 -13.86
CA SER A 7 -1.00 18.87 -14.74
C SER A 7 0.17 18.01 -14.23
N ILE A 8 1.24 18.66 -13.74
CA ILE A 8 2.39 17.95 -13.15
C ILE A 8 1.98 17.21 -11.88
N LEU A 9 1.26 17.87 -10.97
CA LEU A 9 0.78 17.26 -9.73
C LEU A 9 -0.12 16.06 -10.01
N LEU A 10 -1.05 16.19 -10.96
CA LEU A 10 -1.96 15.13 -11.35
C LEU A 10 -1.22 13.95 -11.99
N ALA A 11 -0.24 14.21 -12.86
CA ALA A 11 0.58 13.16 -13.46
C ALA A 11 1.36 12.37 -12.40
N LEU A 12 2.03 13.06 -11.47
CA LEU A 12 2.75 12.43 -10.37
C LEU A 12 1.81 11.67 -9.44
N HIS A 13 0.63 12.22 -9.14
CA HIS A 13 -0.38 11.56 -8.31
C HIS A 13 -0.83 10.24 -8.94
N ASN A 14 -1.12 10.24 -10.24
CA ASN A 14 -1.58 9.05 -10.96
C ASN A 14 -0.50 7.97 -11.06
N ILE A 15 0.76 8.34 -11.32
CA ILE A 15 1.88 7.39 -11.32
C ILE A 15 2.04 6.76 -9.94
N ALA A 16 2.01 7.58 -8.88
CA ALA A 16 2.10 7.10 -7.51
C ALA A 16 0.91 6.21 -7.12
N LEU A 17 -0.29 6.51 -7.62
CA LEU A 17 -1.50 5.72 -7.39
C LEU A 17 -1.36 4.32 -7.97
N VAL A 18 -0.91 4.22 -9.23
CA VAL A 18 -0.65 2.94 -9.90
C VAL A 18 0.43 2.15 -9.14
N GLY A 19 1.55 2.79 -8.79
CA GLY A 19 2.63 2.16 -8.03
C GLY A 19 2.17 1.64 -6.66
N CYS A 20 1.36 2.43 -5.95
CA CYS A 20 0.82 2.08 -4.64
C CYS A 20 -0.15 0.88 -4.70
N ALA A 21 -0.95 0.77 -5.76
CA ALA A 21 -1.89 -0.35 -5.94
C ALA A 21 -1.23 -1.61 -6.53
N ALA A 22 -0.18 -1.45 -7.36
CA ALA A 22 0.50 -2.55 -8.03
C ALA A 22 1.25 -3.47 -7.05
N ALA A 23 2.01 -2.89 -6.11
CA ALA A 23 2.79 -3.66 -5.14
C ALA A 23 1.96 -4.65 -4.30
N PRO A 24 0.86 -4.25 -3.63
CA PRO A 24 0.02 -5.19 -2.89
C PRO A 24 -0.64 -6.24 -3.78
N PHE A 25 -0.97 -5.90 -5.04
CA PHE A 25 -1.51 -6.85 -6.01
C PHE A 25 -0.52 -7.98 -6.34
N TYR A 26 0.69 -7.62 -6.79
CA TYR A 26 1.72 -8.61 -7.14
C TYR A 26 2.22 -9.40 -5.93
N ASN A 27 2.43 -8.73 -4.80
CA ASN A 27 2.85 -9.38 -3.55
C ASN A 27 1.81 -10.39 -3.06
N ARG A 28 0.52 -10.05 -3.17
CA ARG A 28 -0.56 -10.99 -2.84
C ARG A 28 -0.53 -12.21 -3.76
N ASN A 29 -0.38 -12.01 -5.07
CA ASN A 29 -0.30 -13.09 -6.04
C ASN A 29 0.88 -14.03 -5.77
N LEU A 30 2.05 -13.46 -5.46
CA LEU A 30 3.25 -14.22 -5.10
C LEU A 30 3.01 -15.13 -3.88
N VAL A 31 2.39 -14.59 -2.82
CA VAL A 31 2.08 -15.36 -1.60
C VAL A 31 1.03 -16.45 -1.86
N LEU A 32 0.07 -16.21 -2.75
CA LEU A 32 -0.91 -17.22 -3.14
C LEU A 32 -0.26 -18.36 -3.94
N ASN A 33 0.60 -18.04 -4.89
CA ASN A 33 1.32 -19.06 -5.67
C ASN A 33 2.27 -19.87 -4.78
N ARG A 34 2.89 -19.26 -3.76
CA ARG A 34 3.70 -19.99 -2.77
C ARG A 34 2.91 -21.10 -2.06
N SER A 35 1.60 -20.94 -1.81
CA SER A 35 0.84 -22.00 -1.13
C SER A 35 0.72 -23.32 -1.91
N GLN A 36 1.02 -23.30 -3.22
CA GLN A 36 1.02 -24.51 -4.06
C GLN A 36 2.19 -25.45 -3.74
N TYR A 37 3.28 -24.94 -3.13
CA TYR A 37 4.48 -25.71 -2.80
C TYR A 37 4.43 -26.42 -1.43
N GLY A 38 3.24 -26.53 -0.84
CA GLY A 38 3.03 -27.21 0.44
C GLY A 38 3.20 -26.31 1.67
N ALA A 39 2.81 -26.86 2.83
CA ALA A 39 2.73 -26.13 4.09
C ALA A 39 4.05 -26.04 4.87
N LYS A 40 5.07 -26.79 4.46
CA LYS A 40 6.39 -26.79 5.10
C LYS A 40 7.28 -25.67 4.56
N LEU A 41 8.23 -25.24 5.38
CA LEU A 41 9.27 -24.30 4.99
C LEU A 41 10.16 -24.89 3.90
N SER A 42 10.38 -24.12 2.84
CA SER A 42 11.40 -24.37 1.82
C SER A 42 12.35 -23.19 1.83
N TYR A 43 13.52 -23.33 2.46
CA TYR A 43 14.40 -22.20 2.77
C TYR A 43 14.69 -21.31 1.55
N LYS A 44 15.13 -21.90 0.43
CA LYS A 44 15.44 -21.17 -0.81
C LYS A 44 14.22 -20.45 -1.38
N LEU A 45 13.08 -21.12 -1.46
CA LEU A 45 11.85 -20.54 -2.01
C LEU A 45 11.31 -19.44 -1.10
N ASP A 46 11.23 -19.69 0.19
CA ASP A 46 10.72 -18.74 1.17
C ASP A 46 11.64 -17.53 1.31
N LYS A 47 12.97 -17.70 1.18
CA LYS A 47 13.92 -16.59 1.12
C LYS A 47 13.62 -15.66 -0.06
N VAL A 48 13.50 -16.20 -1.27
CA VAL A 48 13.18 -15.40 -2.46
C VAL A 48 11.85 -14.66 -2.30
N VAL A 49 10.84 -15.33 -1.74
CA VAL A 49 9.54 -14.70 -1.48
C VAL A 49 9.68 -13.57 -0.45
N GLU A 50 10.34 -13.81 0.68
CA GLU A 50 10.47 -12.81 1.74
C GLU A 50 11.34 -11.62 1.32
N ASP A 51 12.45 -11.86 0.62
CA ASP A 51 13.32 -10.81 0.08
C ASP A 51 12.56 -9.93 -0.93
N THR A 52 11.75 -10.53 -1.80
CA THR A 52 10.90 -9.79 -2.76
C THR A 52 9.87 -8.91 -2.04
N LEU A 53 9.17 -9.47 -1.04
CA LEU A 53 8.13 -8.74 -0.30
C LEU A 53 8.70 -7.56 0.48
N GLN A 54 9.94 -7.69 0.97
CA GLN A 54 10.60 -6.64 1.74
C GLN A 54 11.29 -5.60 0.87
N GLY A 55 11.85 -6.00 -0.27
CA GLY A 55 12.39 -5.08 -1.27
C GLY A 55 11.31 -4.14 -1.82
N ASN A 56 10.06 -4.60 -1.92
CA ASN A 56 8.93 -3.79 -2.37
C ASN A 56 8.46 -2.76 -1.33
N ALA A 57 8.85 -2.93 -0.07
CA ALA A 57 8.30 -2.18 1.04
C ALA A 57 8.68 -0.66 0.96
N PRO A 58 9.96 -0.26 0.81
CA PRO A 58 10.34 1.15 0.71
C PRO A 58 9.60 1.91 -0.41
N TYR A 59 9.36 1.26 -1.55
CA TYR A 59 8.64 1.87 -2.67
C TYR A 59 7.20 2.22 -2.32
N CYS A 60 6.49 1.35 -1.60
CA CYS A 60 5.12 1.64 -1.15
C CYS A 60 5.06 2.88 -0.25
N ILE A 61 6.05 3.08 0.63
CA ILE A 61 6.14 4.29 1.46
C ILE A 61 6.34 5.53 0.59
N ALA A 62 7.28 5.47 -0.36
CA ALA A 62 7.55 6.57 -1.28
C ALA A 62 6.29 6.94 -2.10
N PHE A 63 5.54 5.95 -2.61
CA PHE A 63 4.30 6.19 -3.34
C PHE A 63 3.21 6.81 -2.46
N ILE A 64 3.05 6.36 -1.21
CA ILE A 64 2.07 6.95 -0.28
C ILE A 64 2.42 8.41 0.04
N ILE A 65 3.69 8.70 0.31
CA ILE A 65 4.15 10.08 0.54
C ILE A 65 3.87 10.94 -0.69
N THR A 66 4.21 10.43 -1.87
CA THR A 66 3.97 11.13 -3.14
C THR A 66 2.48 11.40 -3.35
N LEU A 67 1.61 10.41 -3.09
CA LEU A 67 0.15 10.55 -3.16
C LEU A 67 -0.37 11.61 -2.19
N PHE A 68 0.15 11.64 -0.97
CA PHE A 68 -0.25 12.62 0.03
C PHE A 68 0.17 14.05 -0.39
N VAL A 69 1.43 14.23 -0.76
CA VAL A 69 1.98 15.53 -1.17
C VAL A 69 1.28 16.06 -2.41
N THR A 70 1.14 15.23 -3.46
CA THR A 70 0.46 15.63 -4.69
C THR A 70 -1.05 15.83 -4.48
N GLY A 71 -1.69 14.98 -3.67
CA GLY A 71 -3.11 15.08 -3.34
C GLY A 71 -3.47 16.35 -2.57
N MET A 72 -2.61 16.81 -1.65
CA MET A 72 -2.75 18.10 -0.98
C MET A 72 -2.33 19.26 -1.90
N GLY A 73 -1.31 19.07 -2.73
CA GLY A 73 -0.83 20.08 -3.66
C GLY A 73 -1.89 20.55 -4.65
N ILE A 74 -2.78 19.67 -5.12
CA ILE A 74 -3.84 20.01 -6.07
C ILE A 74 -4.80 21.11 -5.55
N PRO A 75 -5.48 20.95 -4.40
CA PRO A 75 -6.35 22.00 -3.86
C PRO A 75 -5.57 23.25 -3.41
N PHE A 76 -4.36 23.09 -2.88
CA PHE A 76 -3.53 24.25 -2.50
C PHE A 76 -3.04 25.06 -3.69
N ASN A 77 -2.77 24.42 -4.83
CA ASN A 77 -2.44 25.10 -6.08
C ASN A 77 -3.58 26.04 -6.48
N HIS A 78 -4.82 25.55 -6.47
CA HIS A 78 -5.98 26.39 -6.78
C HIS A 78 -6.16 27.54 -5.77
N TYR A 79 -6.03 27.24 -4.48
CA TYR A 79 -6.10 28.25 -3.42
C TYR A 79 -5.04 29.35 -3.60
N TYR A 80 -3.83 28.99 -4.00
CA TYR A 80 -2.74 29.96 -4.20
C TYR A 80 -3.02 30.96 -5.33
N PHE A 81 -3.66 30.53 -6.42
CA PHE A 81 -3.95 31.40 -7.56
C PHE A 81 -5.29 32.15 -7.45
N HIS A 82 -6.29 31.56 -6.81
CA HIS A 82 -7.65 32.12 -6.73
C HIS A 82 -8.03 32.67 -5.35
N GLY A 83 -7.22 32.43 -4.31
CA GLY A 83 -7.50 32.85 -2.93
C GLY A 83 -8.64 32.07 -2.25
N ALA A 84 -9.20 31.07 -2.91
CA ALA A 84 -10.30 30.25 -2.44
C ALA A 84 -10.12 28.79 -2.87
N PHE A 85 -10.69 27.86 -2.10
CA PHE A 85 -10.77 26.46 -2.53
C PHE A 85 -11.87 26.30 -3.56
N ARG A 86 -11.68 25.34 -4.47
CA ARG A 86 -12.67 25.04 -5.50
C ARG A 86 -13.94 24.50 -4.84
N GLU A 87 -15.10 25.03 -5.22
CA GLU A 87 -16.36 24.51 -4.72
C GLU A 87 -16.53 23.03 -5.08
N MET A 88 -16.97 22.24 -4.10
CA MET A 88 -17.20 20.82 -4.26
C MET A 88 -18.68 20.53 -4.06
N SER A 89 -19.24 19.71 -4.93
CA SER A 89 -20.56 19.14 -4.70
C SER A 89 -20.54 18.26 -3.45
N ILE A 90 -21.71 18.02 -2.85
CA ILE A 90 -21.85 17.10 -1.71
C ILE A 90 -21.32 15.70 -2.06
N VAL A 91 -21.50 15.27 -3.32
CA VAL A 91 -21.00 13.99 -3.84
C VAL A 91 -19.46 13.99 -3.84
N SER A 92 -18.84 15.03 -4.41
CA SER A 92 -17.37 15.17 -4.43
C SER A 92 -16.77 15.28 -3.02
N GLY A 93 -17.40 16.03 -2.12
CA GLY A 93 -16.98 16.13 -0.72
C GLY A 93 -17.06 14.79 0.02
N SER A 94 -18.15 14.04 -0.18
CA SER A 94 -18.31 12.70 0.41
C SER A 94 -17.27 11.71 -0.13
N ALA A 95 -17.03 11.74 -1.45
CA ALA A 95 -16.01 10.93 -2.10
C ALA A 95 -14.60 11.24 -1.58
N LEU A 96 -14.28 12.52 -1.38
CA LEU A 96 -13.02 12.94 -0.78
C LEU A 96 -12.87 12.42 0.66
N ALA A 97 -13.91 12.52 1.49
CA ALA A 97 -13.89 12.02 2.85
C ALA A 97 -13.63 10.50 2.89
N ILE A 98 -14.35 9.73 2.06
CA ILE A 98 -14.15 8.27 1.93
C ILE A 98 -12.72 7.95 1.49
N LYS A 99 -12.20 8.69 0.49
CA LYS A 99 -10.82 8.53 0.00
C LYS A 99 -9.81 8.77 1.11
N LEU A 100 -9.97 9.84 1.89
CA LEU A 100 -9.06 10.16 3.00
C LEU A 100 -9.07 9.08 4.08
N VAL A 101 -10.26 8.60 4.50
CA VAL A 101 -10.38 7.51 5.48
C VAL A 101 -9.67 6.24 4.98
N ALA A 102 -9.87 5.88 3.71
CA ALA A 102 -9.20 4.72 3.12
C ALA A 102 -7.67 4.89 3.06
N VAL A 103 -7.18 6.08 2.67
CA VAL A 103 -5.73 6.37 2.66
C VAL A 103 -5.12 6.30 4.06
N PHE A 104 -5.77 6.88 5.07
CA PHE A 104 -5.30 6.77 6.46
C PHE A 104 -5.30 5.31 6.95
N GLY A 105 -6.32 4.53 6.57
CA GLY A 105 -6.35 3.09 6.81
C GLY A 105 -5.17 2.35 6.19
N MET A 106 -4.81 2.67 4.95
CA MET A 106 -3.63 2.11 4.27
C MET A 106 -2.33 2.49 4.99
N VAL A 107 -2.16 3.76 5.36
CA VAL A 107 -0.99 4.24 6.11
C VAL A 107 -0.84 3.49 7.43
N ALA A 108 -1.93 3.34 8.20
CA ALA A 108 -1.92 2.62 9.47
C ALA A 108 -1.52 1.15 9.29
N ILE A 109 -2.09 0.47 8.29
CA ILE A 109 -1.73 -0.92 7.96
C ILE A 109 -0.24 -1.02 7.60
N MET A 110 0.26 -0.09 6.80
CA MET A 110 1.65 -0.06 6.37
C MET A 110 2.59 0.13 7.56
N ILE A 111 2.31 1.08 8.45
CA ILE A 111 3.09 1.25 9.69
C ILE A 111 3.15 -0.06 10.47
N LEU A 112 2.03 -0.76 10.64
CA LEU A 112 1.99 -2.06 11.31
C LEU A 112 2.84 -3.12 10.59
N ILE A 113 2.74 -3.23 9.26
CA ILE A 113 3.53 -4.21 8.49
C ILE A 113 5.03 -3.94 8.64
N PHE A 114 5.47 -2.69 8.50
CA PHE A 114 6.87 -2.33 8.40
C PHE A 114 7.59 -2.30 9.74
N PHE A 115 6.95 -1.75 10.76
CA PHE A 115 7.59 -1.57 12.06
C PHE A 115 7.36 -2.76 13.00
N LYS A 116 6.33 -3.58 12.75
CA LYS A 116 6.01 -4.73 13.60
C LYS A 116 6.22 -6.06 12.91
N TYR A 117 5.52 -6.33 11.80
CA TYR A 117 5.50 -7.69 11.24
C TYR A 117 6.77 -8.05 10.46
N ASN A 118 7.26 -7.19 9.56
CA ASN A 118 8.44 -7.46 8.76
C ASN A 118 9.70 -7.69 9.63
N PRO A 119 10.00 -6.87 10.65
CA PRO A 119 11.16 -7.10 11.51
C PRO A 119 11.06 -8.41 12.30
N LEU A 120 9.87 -8.77 12.77
CA LEU A 120 9.64 -10.04 13.49
C LEU A 120 9.82 -11.25 12.57
N ILE A 121 9.28 -11.20 11.36
CA ILE A 121 9.43 -12.25 10.36
C ILE A 121 10.92 -12.41 10.00
N ASN A 122 11.65 -11.30 9.83
CA ASN A 122 13.08 -11.33 9.51
C ASN A 122 13.94 -11.94 10.60
N LYS A 123 13.71 -11.51 11.85
CA LYS A 123 14.42 -12.06 12.99
C LYS A 123 14.21 -13.57 13.11
N LEU A 124 12.98 -14.03 12.89
CA LEU A 124 12.66 -15.45 12.93
C LEU A 124 13.25 -16.22 11.74
N PHE A 125 13.13 -15.68 10.52
CA PHE A 125 13.66 -16.32 9.32
C PHE A 125 15.19 -16.43 9.35
N ALA A 126 15.89 -15.47 9.96
CA ALA A 126 17.33 -15.49 10.14
C ALA A 126 17.82 -16.64 11.04
N THR A 127 16.95 -17.25 11.84
CA THR A 127 17.28 -18.44 12.66
C THR A 127 17.21 -19.74 11.88
N PHE A 128 16.61 -19.74 10.68
CA PHE A 128 16.50 -20.93 9.85
C PHE A 128 17.73 -21.09 8.96
N THR A 129 18.17 -22.33 8.76
CA THR A 129 19.26 -22.68 7.86
C THR A 129 18.78 -23.64 6.79
N GLU A 130 19.55 -23.80 5.71
CA GLU A 130 19.16 -24.68 4.61
C GLU A 130 19.32 -26.17 4.97
N ASN A 131 20.26 -26.49 5.87
CA ASN A 131 20.67 -27.87 6.17
C ASN A 131 19.97 -28.47 7.38
N GLU A 132 19.23 -27.67 8.15
CA GLU A 132 18.58 -28.09 9.39
C GLU A 132 17.08 -27.80 9.33
N GLN A 133 16.25 -28.76 9.76
CA GLN A 133 14.83 -28.52 9.88
C GLN A 133 14.58 -27.54 11.04
N PRO A 134 13.77 -26.48 10.82
CA PRO A 134 13.41 -25.56 11.90
C PRO A 134 12.71 -26.30 13.04
N LYS A 135 12.82 -25.77 14.25
CA LYS A 135 11.95 -26.21 15.36
C LYS A 135 10.49 -25.96 14.98
N GLU A 136 9.64 -26.96 15.19
CA GLU A 136 8.22 -26.92 14.78
C GLU A 136 7.48 -25.67 15.31
N GLU A 137 7.77 -25.27 16.54
CA GLU A 137 7.18 -24.06 17.15
C GLU A 137 7.56 -22.77 16.41
N GLN A 138 8.83 -22.67 15.97
CA GLN A 138 9.33 -21.51 15.24
C GLN A 138 8.78 -21.48 13.81
N GLU A 139 8.70 -22.62 13.14
CA GLU A 139 8.07 -22.74 11.82
C GLU A 139 6.59 -22.33 11.87
N LYS A 140 5.86 -22.83 12.87
CA LYS A 140 4.45 -22.48 13.08
C LYS A 140 4.28 -20.98 13.32
N LEU A 141 5.12 -20.38 14.18
CA LEU A 141 5.10 -18.94 14.43
C LEU A 141 5.39 -18.14 13.16
N PHE A 142 6.35 -18.58 12.33
CA PHE A 142 6.70 -17.93 11.08
C PHE A 142 5.52 -17.88 10.12
N PHE A 143 4.86 -19.01 9.88
CA PHE A 143 3.68 -19.04 9.01
C PHE A 143 2.49 -18.27 9.58
N GLN A 144 2.31 -18.25 10.90
CA GLN A 144 1.29 -17.41 11.54
C GLN A 144 1.54 -15.91 11.31
N LEU A 145 2.78 -15.45 11.46
CA LEU A 145 3.14 -14.05 11.20
C LEU A 145 2.95 -13.69 9.71
N ARG A 146 3.35 -14.57 8.79
CA ARG A 146 3.11 -14.39 7.35
C ARG A 146 1.61 -14.32 7.03
N ALA A 147 0.79 -15.17 7.64
CA ALA A 147 -0.66 -15.14 7.45
C ALA A 147 -1.30 -13.84 7.99
N ARG A 148 -0.80 -13.31 9.11
CA ARG A 148 -1.23 -11.99 9.64
C ARG A 148 -0.84 -10.86 8.69
N ARG A 149 0.41 -10.83 8.20
CA ARG A 149 0.87 -9.85 7.20
C ARG A 149 0.04 -9.95 5.91
N LYS A 150 -0.22 -11.15 5.41
CA LYS A 150 -1.07 -11.37 4.22
C LYS A 150 -2.45 -10.75 4.39
N ARG A 151 -3.13 -11.00 5.52
CA ARG A 151 -4.44 -10.40 5.81
C ARG A 151 -4.39 -8.88 5.80
N LEU A 152 -3.37 -8.28 6.39
CA LEU A 152 -3.17 -6.83 6.37
C LEU A 152 -2.98 -6.30 4.94
N CYS A 153 -2.16 -6.96 4.11
CA CYS A 153 -2.02 -6.60 2.70
C CYS A 153 -3.35 -6.71 1.93
N GLU A 154 -4.19 -7.70 2.24
CA GLU A 154 -5.52 -7.83 1.62
C GLU A 154 -6.47 -6.68 2.03
N PHE A 155 -6.44 -6.26 3.29
CA PHE A 155 -7.16 -5.06 3.71
C PHE A 155 -6.62 -3.79 3.05
N CYS A 156 -5.30 -3.67 2.92
CA CYS A 156 -4.67 -2.56 2.21
C CYS A 156 -5.13 -2.49 0.74
N LEU A 157 -5.19 -3.64 0.05
CA LEU A 157 -5.71 -3.73 -1.32
C LEU A 157 -7.19 -3.30 -1.41
N LYS A 158 -8.03 -3.70 -0.46
CA LYS A 158 -9.43 -3.26 -0.41
C LYS A 158 -9.53 -1.73 -0.27
N PHE A 159 -8.73 -1.13 0.60
CA PHE A 159 -8.67 0.33 0.72
C PHE A 159 -8.17 1.00 -0.56
N ALA A 160 -7.15 0.44 -1.22
CA ALA A 160 -6.67 0.97 -2.50
C ALA A 160 -7.77 0.96 -3.58
N ILE A 161 -8.59 -0.09 -3.64
CA ILE A 161 -9.75 -0.17 -4.54
C ILE A 161 -10.79 0.91 -4.18
N ILE A 162 -11.09 1.09 -2.89
CA ILE A 162 -12.00 2.15 -2.43
C ILE A 162 -11.48 3.53 -2.86
N VAL A 163 -10.18 3.79 -2.73
CA VAL A 163 -9.54 5.04 -3.19
C VAL A 163 -9.72 5.25 -4.68
N LEU A 164 -9.53 4.20 -5.50
CA LEU A 164 -9.71 4.27 -6.95
C LEU A 164 -11.16 4.60 -7.32
N ILE A 165 -12.12 3.89 -6.73
CA ILE A 165 -13.55 4.10 -6.97
C ILE A 165 -13.96 5.50 -6.52
N ALA A 166 -13.60 5.92 -5.31
CA ALA A 166 -13.92 7.24 -4.78
C ALA A 166 -13.30 8.37 -5.64
N SER A 167 -12.11 8.15 -6.21
CA SER A 167 -11.47 9.14 -7.08
C SER A 167 -12.26 9.41 -8.37
N ALA A 168 -13.03 8.44 -8.89
CA ALA A 168 -13.89 8.66 -10.05
C ALA A 168 -15.01 9.67 -9.77
N PHE A 169 -15.41 9.83 -8.49
CA PHE A 169 -16.48 10.74 -8.08
C PHE A 169 -15.98 12.17 -7.77
N LEU A 170 -14.66 12.40 -7.74
CA LEU A 170 -14.10 13.74 -7.49
C LEU A 170 -14.28 14.70 -8.67
N GLY A 171 -14.56 14.17 -9.87
CA GLY A 171 -14.83 14.96 -11.07
C GLY A 171 -16.24 15.54 -11.14
N PHE A 172 -17.15 15.15 -10.24
CA PHE A 172 -18.52 15.67 -10.19
C PHE A 172 -18.52 17.06 -9.54
N GLY A 173 -18.13 18.07 -10.31
CA GLY A 173 -18.28 19.48 -9.94
C GLY A 173 -19.74 19.93 -9.94
N VAL A 174 -20.05 20.95 -9.15
CA VAL A 174 -21.25 21.76 -9.35
C VAL A 174 -20.98 22.62 -10.59
N HIS A 175 -21.83 22.52 -11.61
CA HIS A 175 -21.85 23.48 -12.72
C HIS A 175 -22.31 24.84 -12.21
#